data_AF-A0A1V9DG64-F1
#
_entry.id   AF-A0A1V9DG64-F1
#
_cell.length_a   1.000
_cell.length_b   1.000
_cell.length_c   1.000
_cell.angle_alpha   90.00
_cell.angle_beta   90.00
_cell.angle_gamma   90.00
#
_symmetry.space_group_name_H-M   'P 1'
#
loop_
_entity.id
_entity.type
_entity.pdbx_description
1 polymer ?
#
loop_
_entity_poly.entity_id
_entity_poly.type
_entity_poly.pdbx_seq_one_letter_code
_entity_poly.pdbx_strand_id
1 'polypeptide(L)'
;MTDTVNLTIKIDPALKEQIKQLALENEISMSQEIVQRLQESLLPPAAAAVDNQDTAESASNVFSADEVKQLRALLKKQGKKKK
;
A
#
# COMPACT_ATOMS: atom_id res chain seq x y z
N MET A 1 -18.67 -1.96 29.94
CA MET A 1 -19.90 -2.62 29.49
C MET A 1 -19.58 -3.25 28.14
N THR A 2 -19.21 -4.53 28.07
CA THR A 2 -18.92 -5.21 26.79
C THR A 2 -20.14 -6.05 26.42
N ASP A 3 -21.11 -5.42 25.76
CA ASP A 3 -22.25 -6.11 25.15
C ASP A 3 -21.74 -6.99 23.99
N THR A 4 -21.29 -8.20 24.32
CA THR A 4 -20.84 -9.16 23.32
C THR A 4 -22.04 -9.88 22.73
N VAL A 5 -22.33 -9.63 21.46
CA VAL A 5 -23.34 -10.35 20.68
C VAL A 5 -22.73 -11.66 20.18
N ASN A 6 -23.39 -12.79 20.44
CA ASN A 6 -22.98 -14.09 19.93
C ASN A 6 -23.42 -14.25 18.47
N LEU A 7 -22.45 -14.34 17.54
CA LEU A 7 -22.70 -14.54 16.12
C LEU A 7 -22.31 -15.98 15.74
N THR A 8 -23.28 -16.75 15.24
CA THR A 8 -23.02 -18.09 14.66
C THR A 8 -23.03 -17.98 13.15
N ILE A 9 -21.91 -18.33 12.50
CA ILE A 9 -21.75 -18.23 11.04
C ILE A 9 -21.42 -19.61 10.50
N LYS A 10 -22.06 -20.00 9.39
CA LYS A 10 -21.62 -21.15 8.60
C LYS A 10 -20.53 -20.68 7.64
N ILE A 11 -19.37 -21.31 7.72
CA ILE A 11 -18.18 -20.97 6.93
C ILE A 11 -17.66 -22.23 6.25
N ASP A 12 -17.13 -22.08 5.05
CA ASP A 12 -16.45 -23.16 4.34
C ASP A 12 -15.21 -23.64 5.12
N PRO A 13 -14.87 -24.94 5.07
CA PRO A 13 -13.74 -25.48 5.83
C PRO A 13 -12.40 -24.88 5.37
N ALA A 14 -12.28 -24.51 4.09
CA ALA A 14 -11.10 -23.83 3.57
C ALA A 14 -10.87 -22.45 4.23
N LEU A 15 -11.94 -21.68 4.44
CA LEU A 15 -11.86 -20.38 5.12
C LEU A 15 -11.52 -20.54 6.60
N LYS A 16 -12.07 -21.57 7.25
CA LYS A 16 -11.73 -21.88 8.66
C LYS A 16 -10.23 -22.16 8.83
N GLU A 17 -9.61 -22.85 7.89
CA GLU A 17 -8.18 -23.16 7.96
C GLU A 17 -7.30 -21.93 7.73
N GLN A 18 -7.67 -21.08 6.77
CA GLN A 18 -7.01 -19.79 6.55
C GLN A 18 -7.10 -18.87 7.78
N ILE A 19 -8.29 -18.74 8.39
CA ILE A 19 -8.48 -17.93 9.60
C ILE A 19 -7.66 -18.53 10.75
N LYS A 20 -7.57 -19.85 10.86
CA LYS A 20 -6.75 -20.50 11.90
C LYS A 20 -5.25 -20.22 11.71
N GLN A 21 -4.76 -20.22 10.47
CA GLN A 21 -3.37 -19.88 10.16
C GLN A 21 -3.07 -18.41 10.51
N LEU A 22 -3.93 -17.48 10.09
CA LEU A 22 -3.79 -16.05 10.39
C LEU A 22 -3.88 -15.76 11.89
N ALA A 23 -4.79 -16.43 12.60
CA ALA A 23 -4.91 -16.32 14.05
C ALA A 23 -3.63 -16.82 14.77
N LEU A 24 -2.97 -17.86 14.25
CA LEU A 24 -1.70 -18.36 14.78
C LEU A 24 -0.56 -17.38 14.50
N GLU A 25 -0.52 -16.79 13.30
CA GLU A 25 0.47 -15.79 12.90
C GLU A 25 0.37 -14.50 13.71
N ASN A 26 -0.86 -14.03 13.96
CA ASN A 26 -1.14 -12.82 14.72
C ASN A 26 -1.21 -13.05 16.25
N GLU A 27 -0.97 -14.28 16.73
CA GLU A 27 -1.05 -14.70 18.13
C GLU A 27 -2.40 -14.37 18.82
N ILE A 28 -3.48 -14.36 18.05
CA ILE A 28 -4.83 -14.04 18.53
C ILE A 28 -5.79 -15.22 18.39
N SER A 29 -6.91 -15.15 19.11
CA SER A 29 -7.95 -16.18 19.01
C SER A 29 -8.68 -16.11 17.66
N MET A 30 -9.14 -17.26 17.16
CA MET A 30 -9.88 -17.36 15.89
C MET A 30 -11.10 -16.43 15.85
N SER A 31 -11.81 -16.26 16.97
CA SER A 31 -12.94 -15.33 17.08
C SER A 31 -12.51 -13.87 17.03
N GLN A 32 -11.35 -13.51 17.62
CA GLN A 32 -10.83 -12.14 17.54
C GLN A 32 -10.36 -11.78 16.13
N GLU A 33 -9.67 -12.69 15.43
CA GLU A 33 -9.26 -12.47 14.02
C GLU A 33 -10.48 -12.21 13.13
N ILE A 34 -11.57 -12.98 13.32
CA ILE A 34 -12.82 -12.78 12.58
C ILE A 34 -13.42 -11.41 12.87
N VAL A 35 -13.48 -11.00 14.14
CA VAL A 35 -14.03 -9.69 14.53
C VAL A 35 -13.16 -8.57 13.97
N GLN A 36 -11.84 -8.69 14.03
CA GLN A 36 -10.91 -7.68 13.53
C GLN A 36 -11.03 -7.50 12.02
N ARG A 37 -11.04 -8.60 11.26
CA ARG A 37 -11.20 -8.56 9.80
C ARG A 37 -12.59 -8.06 9.39
N LEU A 38 -13.62 -8.38 10.17
CA LEU A 38 -14.96 -7.85 9.97
C LEU A 38 -15.00 -6.34 10.26
N GLN A 39 -14.33 -5.87 11.32
CA GLN A 39 -14.18 -4.46 11.63
C GLN A 39 -13.41 -3.73 10.52
N GLU A 40 -12.31 -4.28 10.04
CA GLU A 40 -11.54 -3.76 8.89
C GLU A 40 -12.38 -3.71 7.62
N SER A 41 -13.25 -4.70 7.39
CA SER A 41 -14.15 -4.71 6.24
C SER A 41 -15.32 -3.73 6.37
N LEU A 42 -15.77 -3.43 7.59
CA LEU A 42 -16.84 -2.46 7.85
C LEU A 42 -16.30 -1.02 7.89
N LEU A 43 -15.03 -0.84 8.25
CA LEU A 43 -14.35 0.42 8.09
C LEU A 43 -14.34 0.73 6.58
N PRO A 44 -14.82 1.91 6.15
CA PRO A 44 -14.67 2.31 4.75
C PRO A 44 -13.19 2.18 4.40
N PRO A 45 -12.84 1.65 3.20
CA PRO A 45 -11.45 1.46 2.84
C PRO A 45 -10.76 2.79 3.10
N ALA A 46 -9.92 2.83 4.14
CA ALA A 46 -9.19 4.03 4.49
C ALA A 46 -8.48 4.37 3.19
N ALA A 47 -8.91 5.46 2.56
CA ALA A 47 -8.42 5.91 1.28
C ALA A 47 -6.92 5.68 1.34
N ALA A 48 -6.44 4.74 0.51
CA ALA A 48 -5.10 4.18 0.60
C ALA A 48 -4.21 5.31 1.05
N ALA A 49 -3.63 5.20 2.24
CA ALA A 49 -2.70 6.18 2.72
C ALA A 49 -1.60 6.20 1.67
N VAL A 50 -1.73 7.10 0.71
CA VAL A 50 -0.66 7.59 -0.13
C VAL A 50 0.17 8.38 0.87
N ASP A 51 0.82 7.65 1.75
CA ASP A 51 1.91 8.15 2.56
C ASP A 51 3.17 8.07 1.69
N ASN A 52 3.08 8.67 0.50
CA ASN A 52 4.25 9.25 -0.13
C ASN A 52 4.53 10.57 0.61
N GLN A 53 4.86 10.50 1.90
CA GLN A 53 5.51 11.58 2.64
C GLN A 53 7.04 11.47 2.56
N ASP A 54 7.56 10.92 1.46
CA ASP A 54 8.95 11.17 1.11
C ASP A 54 9.05 12.61 0.58
N THR A 55 9.20 13.55 1.52
CA THR A 55 9.57 14.95 1.23
C THR A 55 11.10 15.08 1.29
N ALA A 56 11.84 14.04 0.88
CA ALA A 56 13.25 14.20 0.58
C ALA A 56 13.37 14.87 -0.79
N GLU A 57 13.86 16.11 -0.83
CA GLU A 57 14.59 16.59 -2.01
C GLU A 57 15.78 15.64 -2.17
N SER A 58 15.57 14.56 -2.94
CA SER A 58 16.66 13.88 -3.60
C SER A 58 17.28 14.94 -4.48
N ALA A 59 18.35 15.59 -4.01
CA ALA A 59 19.21 16.42 -4.82
C ALA A 59 19.77 15.48 -5.91
N SER A 60 18.99 15.34 -6.99
CA SER A 60 19.31 14.48 -8.11
C SER A 60 20.65 14.96 -8.60
N ASN A 61 21.65 14.08 -8.47
CA ASN A 61 23.03 14.24 -8.87
C ASN A 61 23.22 15.34 -9.90
N VAL A 62 24.09 16.30 -9.57
CA VAL A 62 24.61 17.26 -10.53
C VAL A 62 25.03 16.48 -11.79
N PHE A 63 24.30 16.67 -12.89
CA PHE A 63 24.55 15.95 -14.14
C PHE A 63 26.04 16.04 -14.48
N SER A 64 26.64 14.91 -14.84
CA SER A 64 28.03 14.89 -15.28
C SER A 64 28.21 15.72 -16.55
N ALA A 65 29.42 16.24 -16.81
CA ALA A 65 29.67 17.13 -17.94
C ALA A 65 29.27 16.52 -19.30
N ASP A 66 29.35 15.19 -19.41
CA ASP A 66 28.93 14.44 -20.59
C ASP A 66 27.41 14.39 -20.75
N GLU A 67 26.67 14.19 -19.66
CA GLU A 67 25.20 14.22 -19.66
C GLU A 67 24.66 15.61 -19.99
N VAL A 68 25.30 16.67 -19.46
CA VAL A 68 24.97 18.06 -19.81
C VAL A 68 25.19 18.33 -21.30
N LYS A 69 26.26 17.78 -21.88
CA LYS A 69 26.56 17.92 -23.31
C LYS A 69 25.51 17.21 -24.17
N GLN A 70 25.07 16.02 -23.76
CA GLN A 70 23.98 15.28 -24.42
C GLN A 70 22.64 16.02 -24.34
N LEU A 71 22.28 16.54 -23.16
CA LEU A 71 21.06 17.34 -22.97
C LEU A 71 21.05 18.58 -23.88
N ARG A 72 22.17 19.30 -23.98
CA ARG A 72 22.30 20.45 -24.91
C ARG A 72 22.16 20.04 -26.37
N ALA A 73 22.70 18.90 -26.78
CA ALA A 73 22.59 18.42 -28.15
C ALA A 73 21.14 18.06 -28.51
N LEU A 74 20.42 17.40 -27.60
CA LEU A 74 19.01 17.04 -27.79
C LEU A 74 18.11 18.28 -27.85
N LEU A 75 18.32 19.26 -26.96
CA LEU A 75 17.57 20.52 -26.97
C LEU A 75 17.83 21.34 -28.24
N LYS A 76 19.08 21.43 -28.72
CA LYS A 76 19.40 22.10 -30.00
C LYS A 76 18.75 21.41 -31.19
N LYS A 77 18.62 20.08 -31.15
CA LYS A 77 17.96 19.31 -32.21
C LYS A 77 16.44 19.55 -32.22
N GLN A 78 15.82 19.74 -31.05
CA GLN A 78 14.40 20.09 -30.93
C GLN A 78 14.12 21.56 -31.29
N GLY A 79 15.01 22.49 -30.95
CA GLY A 79 14.89 23.91 -31.30
C GLY A 79 14.92 24.20 -32.81
N LYS A 80 15.47 23.29 -33.61
CA LYS A 80 15.41 23.36 -35.09
C LYS A 80 14.05 22.95 -35.68
N LYS A 81 13.05 22.62 -34.86
CA LYS A 81 11.70 22.21 -35.29
C LYS A 81 10.57 23.18 -34.88
N LYS A 82 10.90 24.45 -34.64
CA LYS A 82 9.94 25.57 -34.66
C LYS A 82 10.54 26.75 -35.43
N LYS A 83 10.59 26.61 -36.74
CA LYS A 83 10.18 27.57 -37.76
C LYS A 83 10.38 26.93 -39.13
#